data_AF-A0A425AZU1-F1
#
_entry.id   AF-A0A425AZU1-F1
#
_cell.length_a   1.000
_cell.length_b   1.000
_cell.length_c   1.000
_cell.angle_alpha   90.00
_cell.angle_beta   90.00
_cell.angle_gamma   90.00
#
_symmetry.space_group_name_H-M   'P 1'
#
loop_
_entity.id
_entity.type
_entity.pdbx_description
1 polymer ?
#
loop_
_entity_poly.entity_id
_entity_poly.type
_entity_poly.pdbx_seq_one_letter_code
_entity_poly.pdbx_strand_id
1 'polypeptide(L)'
;MILRNIFLICSAFMIGVAWYLGANIRFEEQWVLYEALRTTASIIFAVVGVWLAIVYPERLKSPFSQTFSSPVYRRGFKQLFSPVISSIFILSIVLLVGLLAPLLKHIEAIIQYIPLCRKISFSLLASLTMWQIYTVLSVLGRVPNLNKPKRALF
;
A
#
# COMPACT_ATOMS: atom_id res chain seq x y z
N MET A 1 0.66 14.58 15.64
CA MET A 1 1.36 15.41 14.63
C MET A 1 2.83 15.04 14.50
N ILE A 2 3.57 14.91 15.60
CA ILE A 2 5.01 14.58 15.62
C ILE A 2 5.32 13.26 14.90
N LEU A 3 4.60 12.17 15.22
CA LEU A 3 4.83 10.85 14.59
C LEU A 3 4.66 10.86 13.06
N ARG A 4 3.68 11.60 12.55
CA ARG A 4 3.44 11.74 11.10
C ARG A 4 4.60 12.44 10.41
N ASN A 5 5.11 13.52 11.02
CA ASN A 5 6.21 14.29 10.44
C ASN A 5 7.53 13.49 10.47
N ILE A 6 7.79 12.75 11.56
CA ILE A 6 8.94 11.84 11.65
C ILE A 6 8.86 10.78 10.54
N PHE A 7 7.69 10.18 10.33
CA PHE A 7 7.50 9.18 9.29
C PHE A 7 7.74 9.75 7.89
N LEU A 8 7.26 10.97 7.60
CA LEU A 8 7.49 11.63 6.31
C LEU A 8 8.97 11.93 6.07
N ILE A 9 9.69 12.42 7.09
CA ILE A 9 11.13 12.68 7.00
C ILE A 9 11.90 11.38 6.77
N CYS A 10 11.57 10.32 7.51
CA CYS A 10 12.19 9.01 7.35
C CYS A 10 11.93 8.40 5.95
N SER A 11 10.70 8.55 5.45
CA SER A 11 10.33 8.13 4.09
C SER A 11 11.12 8.88 3.02
N ALA A 12 11.17 10.22 3.12
CA ALA A 12 11.94 11.04 2.18
C ALA A 12 13.44 10.71 2.21
N PHE A 13 13.99 10.48 3.41
CA PHE A 13 15.38 10.06 3.57
C PHE A 13 15.64 8.70 2.91
N MET A 14 14.80 7.70 3.17
CA MET A 14 14.95 6.36 2.58
C MET A 14 14.79 6.37 1.06
N ILE A 15 13.88 7.18 0.51
CA ILE A 15 13.73 7.38 -0.93
C ILE A 15 14.97 8.05 -1.52
N GLY A 16 15.53 9.07 -0.85
CA GLY A 16 16.75 9.74 -1.27
C GLY A 16 17.97 8.81 -1.29
N VAL A 17 18.12 7.99 -0.24
CA VAL A 17 19.15 6.95 -0.17
C VAL A 17 18.96 5.90 -1.27
N ALA A 18 17.71 5.48 -1.51
CA ALA A 18 17.38 4.55 -2.58
C ALA A 18 17.71 5.12 -3.97
N TRP A 19 17.46 6.40 -4.20
CA TRP A 19 17.85 7.06 -5.46
C TRP A 19 19.37 7.12 -5.65
N TYR A 20 20.10 7.44 -4.59
CA TYR A 20 21.56 7.56 -4.63
C TYR A 20 22.25 6.20 -4.82
N LEU A 21 21.88 5.19 -4.02
CA LEU A 21 22.49 3.85 -4.03
C LEU A 21 21.87 2.91 -5.08
N GLY A 22 20.69 3.21 -5.60
CA GLY A 22 19.92 2.31 -6.47
C GLY A 22 20.57 1.93 -7.79
N ALA A 23 21.60 2.67 -8.25
CA ALA A 23 22.38 2.26 -9.42
C ALA A 23 23.30 1.07 -9.16
N ASN A 24 23.78 0.93 -7.92
CA ASN A 24 24.74 -0.10 -7.54
C ASN A 24 24.06 -1.44 -7.19
N ILE A 25 22.76 -1.40 -6.89
CA ILE A 25 21.99 -2.58 -6.50
C ILE A 25 21.59 -3.34 -7.76
N ARG A 26 21.91 -4.64 -7.80
CA ARG A 26 21.57 -5.52 -8.93
C ARG A 26 20.05 -5.70 -9.00
N PHE A 27 19.52 -5.79 -10.21
CA PHE A 27 18.08 -5.98 -10.41
C PHE A 27 17.56 -7.28 -9.75
N GLU A 28 18.38 -8.32 -9.66
CA GLU A 28 18.03 -9.58 -8.98
C GLU A 28 17.70 -9.37 -7.50
N GLU A 29 18.48 -8.53 -6.80
CA GLU A 29 18.24 -8.19 -5.39
C GLU A 29 16.96 -7.34 -5.25
N GLN A 30 16.73 -6.41 -6.19
CA GLN A 30 15.51 -5.61 -6.23
C GLN A 30 14.27 -6.48 -6.47
N TRP A 31 14.40 -7.53 -7.29
CA TRP A 31 13.31 -8.43 -7.63
C TRP A 31 12.77 -9.18 -6.42
N VAL A 32 13.65 -9.70 -5.56
CA VAL A 32 13.27 -10.37 -4.31
C VAL A 32 12.43 -9.44 -3.43
N LEU A 33 12.79 -8.16 -3.36
CA LEU A 33 12.03 -7.17 -2.60
C LEU A 33 10.68 -6.85 -3.24
N TYR A 34 10.59 -6.80 -4.58
CA TYR A 34 9.31 -6.68 -5.28
C TYR A 34 8.40 -7.88 -5.00
N GLU A 35 8.93 -9.10 -4.98
CA GLU A 35 8.16 -10.30 -4.66
C GLU A 35 7.67 -10.29 -3.22
N ALA A 36 8.51 -9.88 -2.27
CA ALA A 36 8.12 -9.70 -0.88
C ALA A 36 7.00 -8.65 -0.73
N LEU A 37 7.14 -7.51 -1.42
CA LEU A 37 6.14 -6.45 -1.42
C LEU A 37 4.81 -6.90 -2.05
N ARG A 38 4.87 -7.65 -3.16
CA ARG A 38 3.70 -8.26 -3.82
C ARG A 38 2.96 -9.20 -2.87
N THR A 39 3.69 -10.04 -2.17
CA THR A 39 3.15 -11.06 -1.25
C THR A 39 2.51 -10.42 -0.03
N THR A 40 3.17 -9.41 0.56
CA THR A 40 2.60 -8.69 1.71
C THR A 40 1.36 -7.89 1.31
N ALA A 41 1.36 -7.24 0.14
CA ALA A 41 0.20 -6.53 -0.38
C ALA A 41 -0.98 -7.48 -0.68
N SER A 42 -0.73 -8.66 -1.25
CA SER A 42 -1.78 -9.66 -1.53
C SER A 42 -2.38 -10.25 -0.25
N ILE A 43 -1.57 -10.50 0.79
CA ILE A 43 -2.04 -10.94 2.10
C ILE A 43 -2.97 -9.90 2.72
N ILE A 44 -2.55 -8.63 2.74
CA ILE A 44 -3.36 -7.54 3.31
C ILE A 44 -4.66 -7.36 2.52
N PHE A 45 -4.59 -7.39 1.20
CA PHE A 45 -5.76 -7.36 0.33
C PHE A 45 -6.73 -8.51 0.63
N ALA A 46 -6.23 -9.75 0.74
CA ALA A 46 -7.05 -10.94 1.01
C ALA A 46 -7.70 -10.88 2.40
N VAL A 47 -6.91 -10.62 3.45
CA VAL A 47 -7.41 -10.58 4.83
C VAL A 47 -8.47 -9.48 4.97
N VAL A 48 -8.19 -8.25 4.54
CA VAL A 48 -9.16 -7.16 4.68
C VAL A 48 -10.38 -7.37 3.78
N GLY A 49 -10.21 -7.95 2.59
CA GLY A 49 -11.31 -8.32 1.70
C GLY A 49 -12.29 -9.32 2.35
N VAL A 50 -11.78 -10.35 3.00
CA VAL A 50 -12.59 -11.33 3.75
C VAL A 50 -13.30 -10.65 4.92
N TRP A 51 -12.60 -9.81 5.69
CA TRP A 51 -13.21 -9.06 6.79
C TRP A 51 -14.35 -8.15 6.30
N LEU A 52 -14.19 -7.48 5.15
CA LEU A 52 -15.25 -6.67 4.56
C LEU A 52 -16.46 -7.50 4.15
N ALA A 53 -16.25 -8.70 3.60
CA ALA A 53 -17.33 -9.61 3.24
C ALA A 53 -18.13 -10.10 4.44
N ILE A 54 -17.46 -10.35 5.57
CA ILE A 54 -18.09 -10.80 6.81
C ILE A 54 -18.82 -9.64 7.51
N VAL A 55 -18.20 -8.46 7.62
CA VAL A 55 -18.72 -7.33 8.41
C VAL A 55 -19.80 -6.53 7.65
N TYR A 56 -19.71 -6.44 6.32
CA TYR A 56 -20.64 -5.68 5.49
C TYR A 56 -21.28 -6.51 4.36
N PRO A 57 -21.97 -7.63 4.66
CA PRO A 57 -22.58 -8.48 3.63
C PRO A 57 -23.65 -7.73 2.81
N GLU A 58 -24.40 -6.84 3.46
CA GLU A 58 -25.49 -6.03 2.87
C GLU A 58 -25.02 -5.09 1.73
N ARG A 59 -23.78 -4.58 1.80
CA ARG A 59 -23.21 -3.64 0.80
C ARG A 59 -22.61 -4.34 -0.42
N LEU A 60 -22.22 -5.60 -0.27
CA LEU A 60 -21.71 -6.43 -1.37
C LEU A 60 -22.84 -7.05 -2.20
N LYS A 61 -24.01 -7.32 -1.58
CA LYS A 61 -25.19 -7.85 -2.28
C LYS A 61 -25.99 -6.80 -3.06
N SER A 62 -25.88 -5.52 -2.71
CA SER A 62 -26.65 -4.47 -3.37
C SER A 62 -25.80 -3.25 -3.76
N PRO A 63 -25.19 -3.29 -4.95
CA PRO A 63 -24.75 -2.06 -5.62
C PRO A 63 -25.91 -1.12 -5.99
N PHE A 64 -27.18 -1.56 -5.85
CA PHE A 64 -28.33 -0.95 -6.54
C PHE A 64 -29.52 -0.51 -5.66
N SER A 65 -29.57 -0.86 -4.38
CA SER A 65 -30.64 -0.39 -3.50
C SER A 65 -30.26 0.95 -2.87
N GLN A 66 -30.90 2.00 -3.38
CA GLN A 66 -30.62 3.39 -3.03
C GLN A 66 -31.04 3.83 -1.63
N THR A 67 -31.61 2.96 -0.79
CA THR A 67 -32.36 3.47 0.35
C THR A 67 -31.77 3.04 1.69
N PHE A 68 -31.50 4.06 2.50
CA PHE A 68 -31.14 4.03 3.92
C PHE A 68 -29.69 3.69 4.27
N SER A 69 -28.91 4.68 4.69
CA SER A 69 -28.00 4.56 5.84
C SER A 69 -27.43 5.92 6.24
N SER A 70 -27.58 6.26 7.50
CA SER A 70 -27.09 7.44 8.20
C SER A 70 -25.62 7.85 7.87
N PRO A 71 -25.29 9.15 7.92
CA PRO A 71 -23.98 9.70 7.55
C PRO A 71 -22.82 9.19 8.42
N VAL A 72 -23.11 8.66 9.62
CA VAL A 72 -22.12 8.07 10.55
C VAL A 72 -21.62 6.71 10.03
N TYR A 73 -22.50 5.90 9.42
CA TYR A 73 -22.15 4.56 8.91
C TYR A 73 -21.32 4.62 7.61
N ARG A 74 -21.58 5.62 6.75
CA ARG A 74 -20.77 5.91 5.54
C ARG A 74 -19.32 6.26 5.86
N ARG A 75 -19.06 6.92 6.99
CA ARG A 75 -17.75 7.44 7.34
C ARG A 75 -16.79 6.34 7.82
N GLY A 76 -17.28 5.38 8.63
CA GLY A 76 -16.52 4.18 9.01
C GLY A 76 -16.26 3.22 7.83
N PHE A 77 -17.24 3.10 6.91
CA PHE A 77 -17.12 2.25 5.72
C PHE A 77 -16.01 2.72 4.76
N LYS A 78 -15.94 4.03 4.44
CA LYS A 78 -14.84 4.58 3.62
C LYS A 78 -13.46 4.42 4.28
N GLN A 79 -13.41 4.41 5.62
CA GLN A 79 -12.15 4.33 6.37
C GLN A 79 -11.53 2.92 6.32
N LEU A 80 -12.35 1.87 6.34
CA LEU A 80 -11.89 0.48 6.22
C LEU A 80 -11.46 0.11 4.79
N PHE A 81 -12.05 0.75 3.77
CA PHE A 81 -11.64 0.57 2.37
C PHE A 81 -10.33 1.28 2.01
N SER A 82 -9.94 2.34 2.73
CA SER A 82 -8.71 3.10 2.46
C SER A 82 -7.44 2.22 2.39
N PRO A 83 -7.20 1.28 3.32
CA PRO A 83 -6.05 0.36 3.24
C PRO A 83 -6.17 -0.71 2.15
N VAL A 84 -7.39 -1.15 1.85
CA VAL A 84 -7.67 -2.14 0.78
C VAL A 84 -7.29 -1.58 -0.57
N ILE A 85 -7.82 -0.39 -0.89
CA ILE A 85 -7.57 0.27 -2.17
C ILE A 85 -6.07 0.59 -2.32
N SER A 86 -5.42 1.03 -1.24
CA SER A 86 -3.98 1.29 -1.26
C SER A 86 -3.17 0.03 -1.57
N SER A 87 -3.53 -1.11 -0.96
CA SER A 87 -2.82 -2.37 -1.19
C SER A 87 -3.09 -2.94 -2.59
N ILE A 88 -4.31 -2.80 -3.12
CA ILE A 88 -4.63 -3.15 -4.51
C ILE A 88 -3.77 -2.32 -5.47
N PHE A 89 -3.69 -1.01 -5.27
CA PHE A 89 -2.92 -0.12 -6.12
C PHE A 89 -1.43 -0.47 -6.13
N ILE A 90 -0.85 -0.73 -4.95
CA ILE A 90 0.54 -1.17 -4.81
C ILE A 90 0.74 -2.52 -5.51
N LEU A 91 -0.15 -3.49 -5.29
CA LEU A 91 -0.11 -4.79 -5.94
C LEU A 91 -0.15 -4.66 -7.47
N SER A 92 -1.03 -3.82 -8.01
CA SER A 92 -1.13 -3.56 -9.45
C SER A 92 0.17 -2.97 -10.02
N ILE A 93 0.78 -1.99 -9.35
CA ILE A 93 2.06 -1.41 -9.79
C ILE A 93 3.17 -2.46 -9.76
N VAL A 94 3.28 -3.23 -8.68
CA VAL A 94 4.32 -4.26 -8.53
C VAL A 94 4.17 -5.35 -9.58
N LEU A 95 2.94 -5.75 -9.93
CA LEU A 95 2.67 -6.69 -11.01
C LEU A 95 3.04 -6.11 -12.38
N LEU A 96 2.71 -4.85 -12.65
CA LEU A 96 3.08 -4.17 -13.89
C LEU A 96 4.60 -4.08 -14.05
N VAL A 97 5.32 -3.68 -13.00
CA VAL A 97 6.80 -3.70 -13.01
C VAL A 97 7.31 -5.12 -13.23
N GLY A 98 6.66 -6.11 -12.60
CA GLY A 98 6.94 -7.53 -12.78
C GLY A 98 6.87 -8.00 -14.23
N LEU A 99 5.86 -7.51 -14.96
CA LEU A 99 5.63 -7.82 -16.37
C LEU A 99 6.58 -7.03 -17.30
N LEU A 100 6.79 -5.74 -17.01
CA LEU A 100 7.61 -4.86 -17.84
C LEU A 100 9.11 -5.18 -17.75
N ALA A 101 9.60 -5.56 -16.58
CA ALA A 101 11.02 -5.83 -16.37
C ALA A 101 11.65 -6.84 -17.36
N PRO A 102 11.06 -8.04 -17.60
CA PRO A 102 11.61 -8.96 -18.58
C PRO A 102 11.45 -8.47 -20.03
N LEU A 103 10.38 -7.72 -20.34
CA LEU A 103 10.16 -7.14 -21.68
C LEU A 103 11.24 -6.11 -22.03
N LEU A 104 11.63 -5.27 -21.07
CA LEU A 104 12.69 -4.29 -21.26
C LEU A 104 14.07 -4.94 -21.44
N LYS A 105 14.31 -6.14 -20.87
CA LYS A 105 15.58 -6.86 -21.03
C LYS A 105 15.82 -7.37 -22.46
N HIS A 106 14.78 -7.53 -23.27
CA HIS A 106 14.92 -7.97 -24.66
C HIS A 106 15.28 -6.85 -25.64
N ILE A 107 15.25 -5.59 -25.21
CA ILE A 107 15.50 -4.44 -26.08
C ILE A 107 16.96 -3.99 -25.90
N GLU A 108 17.80 -4.24 -26.90
CA GLU A 108 19.23 -3.88 -26.87
C GLU A 108 19.48 -2.37 -26.68
N ALA A 109 18.54 -1.51 -27.11
CA ALA A 109 18.63 -0.05 -26.95
C ALA A 109 18.60 0.43 -25.47
N ILE A 110 18.21 -0.44 -24.52
CA ILE A 110 18.08 -0.09 -23.10
C ILE A 110 19.40 -0.30 -22.33
N ILE A 111 20.40 -0.96 -22.93
CA ILE A 111 21.67 -1.30 -22.25
C ILE A 111 22.36 -0.05 -21.68
N GLN A 112 22.33 1.07 -22.40
CA GLN A 112 22.93 2.34 -21.96
C GLN A 112 22.18 2.99 -20.78
N TYR A 113 20.88 2.69 -20.60
CA TYR A 113 20.02 3.25 -19.56
C TYR A 113 19.76 2.31 -18.39
N ILE A 114 20.31 1.08 -18.41
CA ILE A 114 20.22 0.11 -17.30
C ILE A 114 20.47 0.74 -15.92
N PRO A 115 21.55 1.52 -15.68
CA PRO A 115 21.77 2.10 -14.35
C PRO A 115 20.70 3.12 -13.96
N LEU A 116 20.13 3.85 -14.92
CA LEU A 116 19.03 4.78 -14.67
C LEU A 116 17.74 4.01 -14.33
N CYS A 117 17.42 2.96 -15.09
CA CYS A 117 16.28 2.07 -14.83
C CYS A 117 16.38 1.43 -13.44
N ARG A 118 17.58 1.01 -13.01
CA ARG A 118 17.81 0.46 -11.67
C ARG A 118 17.57 1.49 -10.57
N LYS A 119 18.04 2.73 -10.74
CA LYS A 119 17.75 3.83 -9.80
C LYS A 119 16.24 4.09 -9.67
N ILE A 120 15.57 4.21 -10.82
CA ILE A 120 14.12 4.47 -10.87
C ILE A 120 13.36 3.32 -10.21
N SER A 121 13.68 2.07 -10.55
CA SER A 121 13.03 0.90 -9.98
C SER A 121 13.23 0.82 -8.48
N PHE A 122 14.46 0.99 -7.98
CA PHE A 122 14.72 0.91 -6.55
C PHE A 122 14.07 2.06 -5.76
N SER A 123 14.05 3.28 -6.31
CA SER A 123 13.35 4.40 -5.71
C SER A 123 11.83 4.19 -5.69
N LEU A 124 11.26 3.61 -6.76
CA LEU A 124 9.85 3.25 -6.81
C LEU A 124 9.53 2.19 -5.75
N LEU A 125 10.35 1.15 -5.65
CA LEU A 125 10.22 0.09 -4.64
C LEU A 125 10.25 0.66 -3.21
N ALA A 126 11.21 1.54 -2.91
CA ALA A 126 11.31 2.20 -1.61
C ALA A 126 10.06 3.04 -1.28
N SER A 127 9.57 3.81 -2.26
CA SER A 127 8.36 4.61 -2.12
C SER A 127 7.12 3.74 -1.87
N LEU A 128 6.93 2.66 -2.64
CA LEU A 128 5.81 1.74 -2.48
C LEU A 128 5.88 1.01 -1.12
N THR A 129 7.07 0.62 -0.67
CA THR A 129 7.27 -0.03 0.63
C THR A 129 6.90 0.91 1.76
N MET A 130 7.35 2.17 1.71
CA MET A 130 6.98 3.19 2.69
C MET A 130 5.48 3.48 2.67
N TRP A 131 4.85 3.51 1.49
CA TRP A 131 3.40 3.63 1.39
C TRP A 131 2.70 2.45 2.07
N GLN A 132 3.11 1.21 1.77
CA GLN A 132 2.51 0.01 2.38
C GLN A 132 2.62 0.06 3.91
N ILE A 133 3.80 0.42 4.44
CA ILE A 133 4.03 0.58 5.90
C ILE A 133 3.11 1.67 6.47
N TYR A 134 3.04 2.84 5.82
CA TYR A 134 2.15 3.92 6.25
C TYR A 134 0.70 3.47 6.32
N THR A 135 0.23 2.75 5.30
CA THR A 135 -1.13 2.22 5.24
C THR A 135 -1.39 1.28 6.42
N VAL A 136 -0.50 0.32 6.68
CA VAL A 136 -0.63 -0.63 7.81
C VAL A 136 -0.64 0.10 9.15
N LEU A 137 0.30 1.02 9.36
CA LEU A 137 0.38 1.81 10.60
C LEU A 137 -0.82 2.73 10.79
N SER A 138 -1.39 3.27 9.71
CA SER A 138 -2.56 4.14 9.77
C SER A 138 -3.82 3.40 10.21
N VAL A 139 -3.89 2.10 9.93
CA VAL A 139 -4.95 1.20 10.41
C VAL A 139 -4.71 0.88 11.87
N LEU A 140 -3.50 0.43 12.23
CA LEU A 140 -3.16 0.04 13.62
C LEU A 140 -3.27 1.23 14.60
N GLY A 141 -2.68 2.37 14.26
CA GLY A 141 -2.67 3.58 15.09
C GLY A 141 -4.04 4.26 15.21
N ARG A 142 -5.04 3.85 14.44
CA ARG A 142 -6.45 4.25 14.63
C ARG A 142 -7.24 3.33 15.56
N VAL A 143 -6.64 2.22 16.04
CA VAL A 143 -7.18 1.35 17.10
C VAL A 143 -6.76 1.78 18.52
N PRO A 144 -6.87 3.07 18.92
CA PRO A 144 -6.98 3.37 20.35
C PRO A 144 -8.14 4.34 20.62
N ASN A 145 -9.40 3.85 20.62
CA ASN A 145 -10.48 4.43 21.42
C ASN A 145 -11.81 3.63 21.47
N LEU A 146 -11.78 2.30 21.38
CA LEU A 146 -12.98 1.48 21.63
C LEU A 146 -13.17 1.11 23.12
N ASN A 147 -12.37 1.68 24.03
CA ASN A 147 -12.53 1.49 25.47
C ASN A 147 -12.74 2.82 26.22
N LYS A 148 -13.79 3.56 25.86
CA LYS A 148 -14.49 4.39 26.85
C LYS A 148 -15.83 3.70 27.11
N PRO A 149 -16.05 3.08 28.29
CA PRO A 149 -17.39 2.68 28.65
C PRO A 149 -18.28 3.93 28.53
N LYS A 150 -19.39 3.79 27.80
CA LYS A 150 -20.48 4.76 27.88
C LYS A 150 -20.77 4.95 29.37
N ARG A 151 -20.45 6.12 29.93
CA ARG A 151 -21.05 6.53 31.20
C ARG A 151 -22.54 6.67 30.89
N ALA A 152 -23.29 5.60 31.16
CA ALA A 152 -24.66 5.74 31.59
C ALA A 152 -24.61 6.63 32.83
N LEU A 153 -25.12 7.85 32.74
CA LEU A 153 -25.40 8.70 33.88
C LEU A 153 -26.43 9.74 33.42
N PHE A 154 -27.67 9.43 33.81
CA PHE A 154 -28.87 10.25 33.99
C PHE A 154 -29.30 11.21 32.88
#